data_AF-A0AAW2V322-F1
#
_entry.id   AF-A0AAW2V322-F1
#
_cell.length_a   1.000
_cell.length_b   1.000
_cell.length_c   1.000
_cell.angle_alpha   90.00
_cell.angle_beta   90.00
_cell.angle_gamma   90.00
#
_symmetry.space_group_name_H-M   'P 1'
#
loop_
_entity.id
_entity.type
_entity.pdbx_description
1 polymer ?
#
loop_
_entity_poly.entity_id
_entity_poly.type
_entity_poly.pdbx_seq_one_letter_code
_entity_poly.pdbx_strand_id
1 'polypeptide(L)'
;MKDLIGFEAAWVQELRCEDIITEAWDRPGTLGEKLKCLGARLSIWGRLVLREIKDRIARLEQELVSLKGGALTAANHTRAVRDREELSKLIIQEEIFWKQRSKVLWLKRGDRNSRFFHGKASHRHQ
;
A
#
# COMPACT_ATOMS: atom_id res chain seq x y z
N MET A 1 -22.86 3.83 14.08
CA MET A 1 -23.06 4.51 12.79
C MET A 1 -21.93 4.05 11.88
N LYS A 2 -22.24 3.65 10.65
CA LYS A 2 -21.40 2.84 9.75
C LYS A 2 -20.07 3.53 9.39
N ASP A 3 -18.94 2.98 9.82
CA ASP A 3 -17.65 3.33 9.24
C ASP A 3 -17.48 2.56 7.93
N LEU A 4 -17.85 3.22 6.84
CA LEU A 4 -17.58 2.77 5.47
C LEU A 4 -16.08 2.55 5.32
N ILE A 5 -15.73 1.40 4.72
CA ILE A 5 -14.41 1.11 4.18
C ILE A 5 -14.16 2.13 3.06
N GLY A 6 -13.49 3.24 3.40
CA GLY A 6 -13.09 4.24 2.42
C GLY A 6 -11.97 3.69 1.54
N PHE A 7 -12.33 3.31 0.31
CA PHE A 7 -11.40 3.06 -0.78
C PHE A 7 -10.78 4.41 -1.19
N GLU A 8 -9.53 4.65 -0.80
CA GLU A 8 -8.83 5.89 -1.16
C GLU A 8 -8.29 5.79 -2.60
N ALA A 9 -8.62 6.81 -3.41
CA ALA A 9 -8.42 6.91 -4.86
C ALA A 9 -6.98 6.71 -5.39
N ALA A 10 -5.99 6.53 -4.51
CA ALA A 10 -4.63 6.17 -4.91
C ALA A 10 -4.55 4.78 -5.59
N TRP A 11 -5.54 3.89 -5.35
CA TRP A 11 -5.63 2.59 -6.03
C TRP A 11 -6.18 2.69 -7.46
N VAL A 12 -6.86 3.79 -7.81
CA VAL A 12 -7.46 3.98 -9.14
C VAL A 12 -6.41 4.29 -10.21
N GLN A 13 -5.22 4.75 -9.82
CA GLN A 13 -4.14 4.95 -10.80
C GLN A 13 -3.45 3.65 -11.24
N GLU A 14 -3.66 2.54 -10.53
CA GLU A 14 -3.34 1.21 -11.02
C GLU A 14 -4.62 0.49 -11.46
N LEU A 15 -4.92 0.61 -12.76
CA LEU A 15 -5.97 -0.08 -13.53
C LEU A 15 -6.15 -1.58 -13.22
N ARG A 16 -5.24 -2.20 -12.48
CA ARG A 16 -5.18 -3.64 -12.17
C ARG A 16 -6.02 -4.07 -10.98
N CYS A 17 -6.36 -3.18 -10.05
CA CYS A 17 -7.15 -3.57 -8.87
C CYS A 17 -8.61 -3.86 -9.25
N GLU A 18 -9.17 -3.07 -10.15
CA GLU A 18 -10.53 -3.24 -10.66
C GLU A 18 -10.68 -4.58 -11.39
N ASP A 19 -9.70 -4.95 -12.23
CA ASP A 19 -9.66 -6.25 -12.91
C ASP A 19 -9.71 -7.42 -11.91
N ILE A 20 -8.93 -7.35 -10.83
CA ILE A 20 -8.89 -8.40 -9.80
C ILE A 20 -10.23 -8.54 -9.08
N ILE A 21 -10.91 -7.40 -8.83
CA ILE A 21 -12.22 -7.38 -8.20
C ILE A 21 -13.27 -7.96 -9.15
N THR A 22 -13.32 -7.48 -10.39
CA THR A 22 -14.26 -7.93 -11.42
C THR A 22 -14.13 -9.44 -11.67
N GLU A 23 -12.91 -9.92 -11.90
CA GLU A 23 -12.67 -11.36 -12.12
C GLU A 23 -13.02 -12.23 -10.91
N ALA A 24 -12.89 -11.71 -9.69
CA ALA A 24 -13.28 -12.44 -8.49
C ALA A 24 -14.79 -12.44 -8.30
N TRP A 25 -15.48 -11.38 -8.73
CA TRP A 25 -16.93 -11.22 -8.58
C TRP A 25 -17.73 -12.04 -9.59
N ASP A 26 -17.22 -12.17 -10.82
CA ASP A 26 -17.85 -12.93 -11.91
C ASP A 26 -17.80 -14.45 -11.71
N ARG A 27 -16.97 -14.95 -10.79
CA ARG A 27 -16.92 -16.39 -10.52
C ARG A 27 -18.21 -16.87 -9.83
N PRO A 28 -18.75 -18.04 -10.20
CA PRO A 28 -19.84 -18.66 -9.46
C PRO A 28 -19.37 -19.09 -8.06
N GLY A 29 -20.27 -19.02 -7.09
CA GLY A 29 -19.96 -19.37 -5.70
C GLY A 29 -20.75 -18.53 -4.70
N THR A 30 -20.73 -18.95 -3.45
CA THR A 30 -21.31 -18.18 -2.34
C THR A 30 -20.52 -16.89 -2.10
N LEU A 31 -21.16 -15.90 -1.49
CA LEU A 31 -20.49 -14.64 -1.13
C LEU A 31 -19.21 -14.88 -0.30
N GLY A 32 -19.24 -15.86 0.61
CA GLY A 32 -18.08 -16.21 1.44
C GLY A 32 -16.89 -16.74 0.62
N GLU A 33 -17.15 -17.59 -0.38
CA GLU A 33 -16.12 -18.12 -1.26
C GLU A 33 -15.52 -17.04 -2.16
N LYS A 34 -16.38 -16.16 -2.71
CA LYS A 34 -15.94 -15.00 -3.50
C LYS A 34 -15.05 -14.07 -2.69
N LEU A 35 -15.45 -13.71 -1.47
CA LEU A 35 -14.68 -12.86 -0.57
C LEU A 35 -13.35 -13.50 -0.17
N LYS A 36 -13.33 -14.81 0.12
CA LYS A 36 -12.09 -15.54 0.44
C LYS A 36 -11.12 -15.55 -0.74
N CYS A 37 -11.62 -15.81 -1.94
CA CYS A 37 -10.82 -15.79 -3.17
C CYS A 37 -10.27 -14.39 -3.42
N LEU A 38 -11.12 -13.36 -3.39
CA LEU A 38 -10.74 -11.96 -3.58
C LEU A 38 -9.65 -11.54 -2.58
N GLY A 39 -9.83 -11.86 -1.29
CA GLY A 39 -8.84 -11.56 -0.26
C GLY A 39 -7.46 -12.21 -0.52
N ALA A 40 -7.44 -13.46 -1.00
CA ALA A 40 -6.20 -14.13 -1.36
C ALA A 40 -5.51 -13.46 -2.57
N ARG A 41 -6.28 -13.11 -3.61
CA ARG A 41 -5.78 -12.46 -4.83
C ARG A 41 -5.24 -11.06 -4.54
N LEU A 42 -5.99 -10.24 -3.80
CA LEU A 42 -5.56 -8.91 -3.37
C LEU A 42 -4.32 -8.97 -2.47
N SER A 43 -4.19 -9.99 -1.63
CA SER A 43 -3.01 -10.21 -0.80
C SER A 43 -1.76 -10.51 -1.65
N ILE A 44 -1.90 -11.32 -2.71
CA ILE A 44 -0.81 -11.60 -3.66
C ILE A 44 -0.46 -10.34 -4.44
N TRP A 45 -1.46 -9.67 -5.03
CA TRP A 45 -1.26 -8.46 -5.80
C TRP A 45 -0.59 -7.36 -4.98
N GLY A 46 -1.04 -7.12 -3.75
CA GLY A 46 -0.42 -6.12 -2.87
C GLY A 46 1.05 -6.44 -2.55
N ARG A 47 1.47 -7.70 -2.48
CA ARG A 47 2.89 -8.07 -2.34
C ARG A 47 3.69 -7.79 -3.61
N LEU A 48 3.10 -8.02 -4.78
CA LEU A 48 3.74 -7.76 -6.06
C LEU A 48 3.93 -6.26 -6.28
N VAL A 49 2.90 -5.45 -6.01
CA VAL A 49 2.98 -3.99 -6.10
C VAL A 49 4.06 -3.43 -5.17
N LEU A 50 4.07 -3.85 -3.90
CA LEU A 50 5.10 -3.41 -2.96
C LEU A 50 6.52 -3.79 -3.44
N ARG A 51 6.69 -4.99 -3.98
CA ARG A 51 7.99 -5.42 -4.52
C ARG A 51 8.40 -4.55 -5.70
N GLU A 52 7.49 -4.27 -6.63
CA GLU A 52 7.76 -3.43 -7.78
C GLU A 52 8.14 -1.99 -7.39
N ILE A 53 7.44 -1.40 -6.41
CA ILE A 53 7.78 -0.07 -5.87
C ILE A 53 9.20 -0.09 -5.29
N LYS A 54 9.53 -1.09 -4.45
CA LYS A 54 10.86 -1.23 -3.85
C LYS A 54 11.96 -1.43 -4.89
N ASP A 55 11.71 -2.27 -5.90
CA ASP A 55 12.66 -2.52 -6.97
C ASP A 55 12.91 -1.23 -7.78
N ARG A 56 11.87 -0.43 -8.04
CA ARG A 56 12.00 0.88 -8.71
C ARG A 56 12.78 1.88 -7.87
N ILE A 57 12.51 1.96 -6.56
CA ILE A 57 13.26 2.80 -5.62
C ILE A 57 14.75 2.45 -5.68
N ALA A 58 15.09 1.16 -5.49
CA ALA A 58 16.48 0.71 -5.49
C ALA A 58 17.20 1.02 -6.81
N ARG A 59 16.53 0.84 -7.96
CA ARG A 59 17.08 1.21 -9.26
C ARG A 59 17.37 2.71 -9.36
N LEU A 60 16.42 3.57 -8.98
CA LEU A 60 16.61 5.02 -9.05
C LEU A 60 17.70 5.50 -8.10
N GLU A 61 17.79 4.94 -6.90
CA GLU A 61 18.89 5.23 -5.97
C GLU A 61 20.26 4.87 -6.58
N GLN A 62 20.36 3.70 -7.21
CA GLN A 62 21.58 3.27 -7.90
C GLN A 62 21.94 4.19 -9.07
N GLU A 63 20.95 4.59 -9.89
CA GLU A 63 21.15 5.54 -10.98
C GLU A 63 21.62 6.90 -10.47
N LEU A 64 21.03 7.41 -9.39
CA LEU A 64 21.43 8.68 -8.78
C LEU A 64 22.86 8.62 -8.21
N VAL A 65 23.28 7.48 -7.65
CA VAL A 65 24.68 7.29 -7.21
C VAL A 65 25.62 7.29 -8.42
N SER A 66 25.27 6.60 -9.49
CA SER A 66 26.06 6.57 -10.73
C SER A 66 26.22 7.96 -11.34
N LEU A 67 25.14 8.75 -11.38
CA LEU A 67 25.17 10.11 -11.92
C LEU A 67 26.03 11.07 -11.09
N LYS A 68 26.10 10.88 -9.76
CA LYS A 68 26.99 11.68 -8.88
C LYS A 68 28.47 11.41 -9.13
N GLY A 69 28.83 10.19 -9.53
CA GLY A 69 30.21 9.82 -9.88
C GLY A 69 30.58 10.05 -11.34
N GLY A 70 29.62 10.46 -12.18
CA GLY A 70 29.80 10.66 -13.62
C GLY A 70 30.18 12.09 -14.01
N ALA A 71 30.28 12.33 -15.33
CA ALA A 71 30.57 13.65 -15.86
C ALA A 71 29.47 14.67 -15.53
N LEU A 72 29.86 15.88 -15.12
CA LEU A 72 28.95 17.00 -14.85
C LEU A 72 28.45 17.62 -16.16
N THR A 73 27.46 16.98 -16.78
CA THR A 73 26.79 17.48 -17.98
C THR A 73 25.40 17.98 -17.66
N ALA A 74 24.89 18.93 -18.44
CA ALA A 74 23.51 19.41 -18.31
C ALA A 74 22.49 18.26 -18.44
N ALA A 75 22.74 17.29 -19.31
CA ALA A 75 21.91 16.10 -19.48
C ALA A 75 21.86 15.24 -18.21
N ASN A 76 23.00 15.00 -17.57
CA ASN A 76 23.07 14.24 -16.32
C ASN A 76 22.38 14.98 -15.17
N HIS A 77 22.50 16.31 -15.13
CA HIS A 77 21.78 17.13 -14.16
C HIS A 77 20.26 17.01 -14.34
N THR A 78 19.75 17.20 -15.56
CA THR A 78 18.31 17.07 -15.85
C THR A 78 17.79 15.68 -15.52
N ARG A 79 18.55 14.63 -15.86
CA ARG A 79 18.20 13.25 -15.49
C ARG A 79 18.14 13.07 -13.97
N ALA A 80 19.14 13.55 -13.24
CA ALA A 80 19.17 13.44 -11.78
C ALA A 80 17.99 14.17 -11.11
N VAL A 81 17.55 15.32 -11.64
CA VAL A 81 16.35 16.01 -11.14
C VAL A 81 15.10 15.14 -11.36
N ARG A 82 14.91 14.63 -12.58
CA ARG A 82 13.77 13.76 -12.92
C ARG A 82 13.73 12.50 -12.05
N ASP A 83 14.87 11.85 -11.88
CA ASP A 83 14.95 10.59 -11.12
C ASP A 83 14.70 10.82 -9.61
N ARG A 84 15.07 11.98 -9.07
CA ARG A 84 14.70 12.38 -7.69
C ARG A 84 13.21 12.65 -7.52
N GLU A 85 12.58 13.31 -8.49
CA GLU A 85 11.13 13.55 -8.47
C GLU A 85 10.36 12.23 -8.49
N GLU A 86 10.77 11.30 -9.35
CA GLU A 86 10.16 9.97 -9.42
C GLU A 86 10.39 9.16 -8.14
N LEU A 87 11.60 9.20 -7.58
CA LEU A 87 11.90 8.57 -6.29
C LEU A 87 11.00 9.10 -5.18
N SER A 88 10.78 10.42 -5.11
CA SER A 88 9.88 11.03 -4.12
C SER A 88 8.44 10.51 -4.26
N LYS A 89 7.93 10.39 -5.50
CA LYS A 89 6.60 9.83 -5.76
C LYS A 89 6.49 8.38 -5.30
N LEU A 90 7.49 7.55 -5.59
CA LEU A 90 7.51 6.14 -5.20
C LEU A 90 7.58 5.94 -3.68
N ILE A 91 8.34 6.78 -2.97
CA ILE A 91 8.39 6.77 -1.50
C ILE A 91 7.01 7.10 -0.91
N ILE A 92 6.33 8.12 -1.45
CA ILE A 92 4.97 8.47 -1.03
C ILE A 92 3.99 7.31 -1.29
N GLN A 93 4.11 6.64 -2.43
CA GLN A 93 3.30 5.46 -2.75
C GLN A 93 3.54 4.31 -1.76
N GLU A 94 4.81 4.02 -1.41
CA GLU A 94 5.14 3.04 -0.39
C GLU A 94 4.57 3.43 0.99
N GLU A 95 4.67 4.70 1.38
CA GLU A 95 4.12 5.19 2.65
C GLU A 95 2.60 5.00 2.72
N ILE A 96 1.88 5.38 1.66
CA ILE A 96 0.42 5.19 1.55
C ILE A 96 0.07 3.71 1.69
N PHE A 97 0.81 2.82 1.00
CA PHE A 97 0.62 1.38 1.09
C PHE A 97 0.74 0.88 2.54
N TRP A 98 1.78 1.30 3.26
CA TRP A 98 1.99 0.89 4.65
C TRP A 98 0.99 1.50 5.63
N LYS A 99 0.60 2.75 5.42
CA LYS A 99 -0.40 3.45 6.26
C LYS A 99 -1.75 2.73 6.22
N GLN A 100 -2.21 2.35 5.03
CA GLN A 100 -3.46 1.61 4.85
C GLN A 100 -3.44 0.26 5.57
N ARG A 101 -2.36 -0.51 5.41
CA ARG A 101 -2.23 -1.82 6.07
C ARG A 101 -2.09 -1.70 7.58
N SER A 102 -1.43 -0.66 8.07
CA SER A 102 -1.33 -0.37 9.50
C SER A 102 -2.69 -0.05 10.09
N LYS A 103 -3.54 0.73 9.39
CA LYS A 103 -4.92 1.02 9.80
C LYS A 103 -5.76 -0.26 9.86
N VAL A 104 -5.69 -1.13 8.85
CA VAL A 104 -6.40 -2.41 8.84
C VAL A 104 -5.91 -3.33 9.97
N LEU A 105 -4.60 -3.40 10.18
CA LEU A 105 -4.01 -4.20 11.26
C LEU A 105 -4.42 -3.65 12.63
N TRP A 106 -4.45 -2.33 12.79
CA TRP A 106 -4.89 -1.66 14.00
C TRP A 106 -6.36 -1.95 14.29
N LEU A 107 -7.25 -1.82 13.30
CA LEU A 107 -8.67 -2.16 13.44
C LEU A 107 -8.85 -3.63 13.85
N LYS A 108 -8.14 -4.56 13.20
CA LYS A 108 -8.17 -5.99 13.56
C LYS A 108 -7.63 -6.28 14.98
N ARG A 109 -6.68 -5.48 15.46
CA ARG A 109 -6.13 -5.59 16.83
C ARG A 109 -7.02 -4.88 17.87
N GLY A 110 -7.69 -3.79 17.48
CA GLY A 110 -8.65 -3.05 18.29
C GLY A 110 -9.95 -3.82 18.51
N ASP A 111 -10.47 -4.48 17.46
CA ASP A 111 -11.61 -5.41 17.56
C ASP A 111 -11.31 -6.61 18.47
N ARG A 112 -10.03 -6.97 18.63
CA ARG A 112 -9.57 -7.98 19.58
C ARG A 112 -9.54 -7.51 21.04
N ASN A 113 -10.25 -6.42 21.35
CA ASN A 113 -10.55 -5.88 22.69
C ASN A 113 -9.68 -6.49 23.78
N SER A 114 -8.41 -6.09 23.79
CA SER A 114 -7.45 -6.59 24.74
C SER A 114 -7.98 -6.23 26.14
N ARG A 115 -7.91 -7.18 27.09
CA ARG A 115 -8.30 -7.01 28.50
C ARG A 115 -7.83 -5.69 29.13
N PHE A 116 -6.80 -5.07 28.54
CA PHE A 116 -6.29 -3.74 28.84
C PHE A 116 -7.33 -2.60 28.73
N PHE A 117 -8.16 -2.56 27.68
CA PHE A 117 -9.18 -1.51 27.51
C PHE A 117 -10.38 -1.73 28.45
N HIS A 118 -10.81 -2.98 28.63
CA HIS A 118 -11.84 -3.31 29.62
C HIS A 118 -11.40 -2.98 31.07
N GLY A 119 -10.14 -3.24 31.43
CA GLY A 119 -9.63 -2.92 32.77
C GLY A 119 -9.56 -1.41 33.07
N LYS A 120 -9.23 -0.60 32.06
CA LYS A 120 -9.22 0.87 32.16
C LYS A 120 -10.62 1.48 32.21
N ALA A 121 -11.60 0.87 31.56
CA ALA A 121 -12.99 1.32 31.60
C ALA A 121 -13.65 1.06 32.97
N SER A 122 -13.37 -0.09 33.60
CA SER A 122 -13.85 -0.37 34.97
C SER A 122 -13.25 0.54 36.04
N HIS A 123 -12.03 1.05 35.85
CA HIS A 123 -11.40 2.02 36.78
C HIS A 123 -11.97 3.45 36.68
N ARG A 124 -12.90 3.71 35.75
CA ARG A 124 -13.60 5.00 35.64
C ARG A 124 -15.05 4.93 36.18
N HIS A 125 -15.43 3.83 36.81
CA HIS A 125 -16.74 3.64 37.46
C HIS A 125 -16.60 3.22 38.94
N GLN A 126 -15.47 3.54 39.57
CA GLN A 126 -15.32 3.54 41.03
C GLN A 126 -15.10 4.96 41.52
#